data_AF-A0A0F9SQF1-F1
#
_entry.id   AF-A0A0F9SQF1-F1
#
_cell.length_a   1.000
_cell.length_b   1.000
_cell.length_c   1.000
_cell.angle_alpha   90.00
_cell.angle_beta   90.00
_cell.angle_gamma   90.00
#
_symmetry.space_group_name_H-M   'P 1'
#
loop_
_entity.id
_entity.type
_entity.pdbx_description
1 polymer ?
#
loop_
_entity_poly.entity_id
_entity_poly.type
_entity_poly.pdbx_seq_one_letter_code
_entity_poly.pdbx_strand_id
1 'polypeptide(L)'
;MNFVDKIFEYELSLIKSKETKQFVLDVFDKLCPDYFWTCPCSTSGKYHPQVSLGEGGLVRHTKLAVWWGIELLRVLSEEPELKDIPTLQDEVVATLLLHDLLKNGKGLGPNGRPLESGVTGTHGVTLAQRIVSEELDNELSLESCERIFDGIAGHMGVWTIDPFYRPSTAFANLIHLADYCASRKVDDIYAVLQEEKEV
;
A
#
# COMPACT_ATOMS: atom_id res chain seq x y z
N MET A 1 -17.75 7.75 -13.29
CA MET A 1 -16.54 7.81 -12.46
C MET A 1 -16.98 7.54 -11.04
N ASN A 2 -16.61 6.38 -10.50
CA ASN A 2 -16.98 5.98 -9.14
C ASN A 2 -16.13 6.78 -8.12
N PHE A 3 -16.40 6.63 -6.83
CA PHE A 3 -15.70 7.40 -5.78
C PHE A 3 -14.19 7.12 -5.77
N VAL A 4 -13.79 5.86 -5.98
CA VAL A 4 -12.40 5.40 -6.02
C VAL A 4 -11.65 6.08 -7.17
N ASP A 5 -12.23 6.10 -8.37
CA ASP A 5 -11.67 6.77 -9.56
C ASP A 5 -11.34 8.23 -9.28
N LYS A 6 -12.20 8.93 -8.52
CA LYS A 6 -12.01 10.35 -8.20
C LYS A 6 -10.91 10.56 -7.16
N ILE A 7 -10.86 9.71 -6.14
CA ILE A 7 -9.86 9.85 -5.07
C ILE A 7 -8.48 9.45 -5.58
N PHE A 8 -8.37 8.35 -6.33
CA PHE A 8 -7.11 7.81 -6.84
C PHE A 8 -6.89 8.07 -8.34
N GLU A 9 -7.45 9.16 -8.88
CA GLU A 9 -7.40 9.47 -10.33
C GLU A 9 -5.98 9.41 -10.89
N TYR A 10 -5.04 10.09 -10.21
CA TYR A 10 -3.64 10.11 -10.61
C TYR A 10 -3.00 8.73 -10.51
N GLU A 11 -3.13 8.05 -9.37
CA GLU A 11 -2.50 6.75 -9.15
C GLU A 11 -3.03 5.69 -10.12
N LEU A 12 -4.35 5.63 -10.35
CA LEU A 12 -4.96 4.75 -11.34
C LEU A 12 -4.53 5.11 -12.77
N SER A 13 -4.21 6.37 -13.08
CA SER A 13 -3.70 6.75 -14.41
C SER A 13 -2.29 6.20 -14.71
N LEU A 14 -1.54 5.82 -13.67
CA LEU A 14 -0.21 5.20 -13.80
C LEU A 14 -0.31 3.73 -14.25
N ILE A 15 -1.43 3.06 -13.98
CA ILE A 15 -1.72 1.69 -14.43
C ILE A 15 -2.16 1.71 -15.90
N LYS A 16 -1.42 1.02 -16.79
CA LYS A 16 -1.67 0.97 -18.23
C LYS A 16 -2.54 -0.21 -18.65
N SER A 17 -2.33 -1.39 -18.06
CA SER A 17 -3.18 -2.55 -18.23
C SER A 17 -4.59 -2.25 -17.73
N LYS A 18 -5.58 -2.57 -18.57
CA LYS A 18 -6.99 -2.42 -18.19
C LYS A 18 -7.38 -3.47 -17.17
N GLU A 19 -6.80 -4.65 -17.30
CA GLU A 19 -7.02 -5.83 -16.48
C GLU A 19 -6.54 -5.56 -15.05
N THR A 20 -5.31 -5.05 -14.88
CA THR A 20 -4.77 -4.63 -13.57
C THR A 20 -5.59 -3.52 -12.94
N LYS A 21 -6.02 -2.54 -13.74
CA LYS A 21 -6.85 -1.44 -13.23
C LYS A 21 -8.21 -1.94 -12.76
N GLN A 22 -8.84 -2.79 -13.55
CA GLN A 22 -10.14 -3.37 -13.22
C GLN A 22 -10.05 -4.21 -11.95
N PHE A 23 -9.01 -5.05 -11.82
CA PHE A 23 -8.73 -5.81 -10.61
C PHE A 23 -8.65 -4.91 -9.36
N VAL A 24 -7.91 -3.80 -9.42
CA VAL A 24 -7.83 -2.84 -8.31
C VAL A 24 -9.22 -2.30 -7.95
N LEU A 25 -9.99 -1.86 -8.96
CA LEU A 25 -11.33 -1.30 -8.74
C LEU A 25 -12.29 -2.33 -8.13
N ASP A 26 -12.22 -3.59 -8.56
CA ASP A 26 -13.06 -4.67 -8.04
C ASP A 26 -12.70 -5.01 -6.58
N VAL A 27 -11.41 -5.03 -6.24
CA VAL A 27 -10.98 -5.20 -4.84
C VAL A 27 -11.48 -4.04 -3.98
N PHE A 28 -11.41 -2.80 -4.46
CA PHE A 28 -11.98 -1.67 -3.72
C PHE A 28 -13.51 -1.78 -3.57
N ASP A 29 -14.24 -2.14 -4.62
CA ASP A 29 -15.71 -2.30 -4.56
C ASP A 29 -16.14 -3.38 -3.57
N LYS A 30 -15.45 -4.51 -3.56
CA LYS A 30 -15.83 -5.68 -2.76
C LYS A 30 -15.31 -5.68 -1.34
N LEU A 31 -14.10 -5.18 -1.13
CA LEU A 31 -13.37 -5.38 0.12
C LEU A 31 -13.05 -4.10 0.89
N CYS A 32 -13.19 -2.91 0.29
CA CYS A 32 -12.82 -1.66 0.96
C CYS A 32 -13.79 -1.33 2.10
N PRO A 33 -13.31 -1.25 3.35
CA PRO A 33 -14.13 -0.83 4.48
C PRO A 33 -14.23 0.70 4.55
N ASP A 34 -15.36 1.23 5.03
CA ASP A 34 -15.61 2.68 5.13
C ASP A 34 -14.52 3.45 5.90
N TYR A 35 -13.89 2.81 6.90
CA TYR A 35 -12.84 3.46 7.68
C TYR A 35 -11.60 3.81 6.84
N PHE A 36 -11.34 3.10 5.74
CA PHE A 36 -10.16 3.34 4.91
C PHE A 36 -10.11 4.80 4.43
N TRP A 37 -11.28 5.37 4.12
CA TRP A 37 -11.42 6.72 3.59
C TRP A 37 -11.24 7.83 4.63
N THR A 38 -11.44 7.52 5.92
CA THR A 38 -11.58 8.52 6.98
C THR A 38 -10.56 8.36 8.11
N CYS A 39 -9.98 7.17 8.30
CA CYS A 39 -9.07 6.94 9.42
C CYS A 39 -7.69 7.58 9.21
N PRO A 40 -6.99 7.94 10.31
CA PRO A 40 -5.57 8.26 10.22
C PRO A 40 -4.77 7.02 9.85
N CYS A 41 -3.61 7.19 9.19
CA CYS A 41 -2.71 6.06 8.95
C CYS A 41 -2.09 5.56 10.28
N SER A 42 -1.87 6.47 11.23
CA SER A 42 -1.42 6.13 12.58
C SER A 42 -2.11 6.98 13.64
N THR A 43 -2.60 6.35 14.70
CA THR A 43 -3.21 7.05 15.84
C THR A 43 -2.18 7.63 16.81
N SER A 44 -0.96 7.09 16.87
CA SER A 44 0.10 7.61 17.76
C SER A 44 0.94 8.73 17.15
N GLY A 45 0.94 8.87 15.81
CA GLY A 45 1.82 9.80 15.08
C GLY A 45 3.33 9.57 15.27
N LYS A 46 3.72 8.49 15.96
CA LYS A 46 5.12 8.26 16.35
C LYS A 46 6.03 8.02 15.15
N TYR A 47 5.51 7.36 14.13
CA TYR A 47 6.31 6.82 13.03
C TYR A 47 5.88 7.29 11.64
N HIS A 48 4.92 8.20 11.52
CA HIS A 48 4.36 8.61 10.22
C HIS A 48 4.52 10.12 10.01
N PRO A 49 4.67 10.59 8.75
CA PRO A 49 4.71 12.02 8.43
C PRO A 49 3.38 12.70 8.74
N GLN A 50 3.40 14.02 8.89
CA GLN A 50 2.20 14.80 9.25
C GLN A 50 1.11 14.64 8.20
N VAL A 51 1.50 14.55 6.91
CA VAL A 51 0.56 14.31 5.80
C VAL A 51 -0.27 13.03 5.96
N SER A 52 0.21 12.02 6.69
CA SER A 52 -0.50 10.74 6.89
C SER A 52 -1.30 10.67 8.19
N LEU A 53 -1.35 11.76 8.98
CA LEU A 53 -2.14 11.86 10.21
C LEU A 53 -3.52 12.48 9.95
N GLY A 54 -4.41 12.37 10.93
CA GLY A 54 -5.76 12.97 10.88
C GLY A 54 -6.73 12.26 9.93
N GLU A 55 -7.87 12.90 9.68
CA GLU A 55 -8.94 12.34 8.83
C GLU A 55 -8.46 12.09 7.40
N GLY A 56 -8.69 10.89 6.88
CA GLY A 56 -8.23 10.46 5.55
C GLY A 56 -6.71 10.27 5.45
N GLY A 57 -6.02 10.15 6.58
CA GLY A 57 -4.58 9.95 6.62
C GLY A 57 -4.13 8.66 5.96
N LEU A 58 -4.94 7.59 6.01
CA LEU A 58 -4.64 6.33 5.33
C LEU A 58 -4.65 6.48 3.81
N VAL A 59 -5.63 7.19 3.24
CA VAL A 59 -5.66 7.52 1.80
C VAL A 59 -4.41 8.28 1.38
N ARG A 60 -3.99 9.30 2.16
CA ARG A 60 -2.79 10.08 1.85
C ARG A 60 -1.51 9.24 1.95
N HIS A 61 -1.44 8.33 2.92
CA HIS A 61 -0.36 7.35 3.02
C HIS A 61 -0.28 6.44 1.80
N THR A 62 -1.40 5.86 1.37
CA THR A 62 -1.48 5.04 0.15
C THR A 62 -0.96 5.78 -1.08
N LYS A 63 -1.36 7.04 -1.27
CA LYS A 63 -0.87 7.90 -2.37
C LYS A 63 0.64 8.13 -2.30
N LEU A 64 1.15 8.42 -1.11
CA LEU A 64 2.58 8.63 -0.90
C LEU A 64 3.38 7.34 -1.12
N ALA A 65 2.84 6.19 -0.73
CA ALA A 65 3.42 4.87 -1.00
C ALA A 65 3.52 4.61 -2.50
N VAL A 66 2.44 4.86 -3.27
CA VAL A 66 2.47 4.78 -4.74
C VAL A 66 3.55 5.68 -5.33
N TRP A 67 3.64 6.94 -4.88
CA TRP A 67 4.68 7.87 -5.36
C TRP A 67 6.08 7.32 -5.09
N TRP A 68 6.37 6.84 -3.87
CA TRP A 68 7.65 6.21 -3.55
C TRP A 68 7.93 4.96 -4.39
N GLY A 69 6.91 4.15 -4.67
CA GLY A 69 7.04 3.00 -5.55
C GLY A 69 7.53 3.40 -6.94
N ILE A 70 6.96 4.46 -7.52
CA ILE A 70 7.41 5.00 -8.82
C ILE A 70 8.83 5.53 -8.75
N GLU A 71 9.19 6.26 -7.69
CA GLU A 71 10.55 6.79 -7.56
C GLU A 71 11.60 5.70 -7.37
N LEU A 72 11.30 4.66 -6.59
CA LEU A 72 12.18 3.50 -6.40
C LEU A 72 12.35 2.68 -7.69
N LEU A 73 11.28 2.55 -8.50
CA LEU A 73 11.36 1.87 -9.79
C LEU A 73 12.38 2.49 -10.74
N ARG A 74 12.66 3.80 -10.66
CA ARG A 74 13.68 4.45 -11.50
C ARG A 74 15.08 3.86 -11.36
N VAL A 75 15.34 3.19 -10.24
CA VAL A 75 16.62 2.56 -9.93
C VAL A 75 16.50 1.04 -9.94
N LEU A 76 15.43 0.51 -9.33
CA LEU A 76 15.26 -0.92 -9.13
C LEU A 76 14.72 -1.66 -10.36
N SER A 77 14.19 -0.96 -11.37
CA SER A 77 13.69 -1.62 -12.59
C SER A 77 14.79 -2.30 -13.39
N GLU A 78 16.06 -1.99 -13.18
CA GLU A 78 17.18 -2.63 -13.89
C GLU A 78 17.73 -3.85 -13.16
N GLU A 79 17.23 -4.14 -11.95
CA GLU A 79 17.66 -5.31 -11.18
C GLU A 79 17.28 -6.62 -11.90
N PRO A 80 18.14 -7.66 -11.88
CA PRO A 80 17.93 -8.89 -12.63
C PRO A 80 16.56 -9.55 -12.41
N GLU A 81 16.04 -9.53 -11.18
CA GLU A 81 14.75 -10.12 -10.82
C GLU A 81 13.53 -9.28 -11.22
N LEU A 82 13.72 -8.02 -11.65
CA LEU A 82 12.62 -7.08 -11.94
C LEU A 82 12.58 -6.63 -13.40
N LYS A 83 13.73 -6.50 -14.07
CA LYS A 83 13.88 -5.84 -15.37
C LYS A 83 13.07 -6.42 -16.53
N ASP A 84 12.79 -7.72 -16.48
CA ASP A 84 12.12 -8.43 -17.58
C ASP A 84 10.60 -8.57 -17.33
N ILE A 85 10.04 -7.92 -16.30
CA ILE A 85 8.60 -7.94 -15.98
C ILE A 85 7.91 -6.79 -16.75
N PRO A 86 7.12 -7.07 -17.81
CA PRO A 86 6.56 -6.00 -18.66
C PRO A 86 5.50 -5.15 -17.94
N THR A 87 4.84 -5.73 -16.95
CA THR A 87 3.75 -5.15 -16.15
C THR A 87 4.24 -4.61 -14.81
N LEU A 88 5.56 -4.50 -14.59
CA LEU A 88 6.15 -4.20 -13.29
C LEU A 88 5.53 -2.97 -12.62
N GLN A 89 5.48 -1.84 -13.33
CA GLN A 89 4.92 -0.60 -12.79
C GLN A 89 3.43 -0.76 -12.42
N ASP A 90 2.65 -1.39 -13.30
CA ASP A 90 1.21 -1.59 -13.09
C ASP A 90 0.97 -2.44 -11.83
N GLU A 91 1.73 -3.52 -11.67
CA GLU A 91 1.66 -4.43 -10.52
C GLU A 91 2.10 -3.73 -9.22
N VAL A 92 3.15 -2.89 -9.26
CA VAL A 92 3.61 -2.11 -8.11
C VAL A 92 2.54 -1.11 -7.66
N VAL A 93 1.98 -0.35 -8.60
CA VAL A 93 0.94 0.64 -8.29
C VAL A 93 -0.32 -0.06 -7.76
N ALA A 94 -0.74 -1.16 -8.38
CA ALA A 94 -1.87 -1.96 -7.91
C ALA A 94 -1.65 -2.47 -6.48
N THR A 95 -0.49 -3.06 -6.22
CA THR A 95 -0.13 -3.59 -4.90
C THR A 95 -0.14 -2.49 -3.85
N LEU A 96 0.47 -1.34 -4.12
CA LEU A 96 0.54 -0.22 -3.18
C LEU A 96 -0.81 0.48 -2.98
N LEU A 97 -1.71 0.48 -3.96
CA LEU A 97 -3.08 0.97 -3.75
C LEU A 97 -3.86 0.08 -2.78
N LEU A 98 -3.56 -1.22 -2.75
CA LEU A 98 -4.33 -2.21 -2.02
C LEU A 98 -3.72 -2.60 -0.66
N HIS A 99 -2.41 -2.54 -0.47
CA HIS A 99 -1.69 -3.17 0.65
C HIS A 99 -2.30 -2.94 2.05
N ASP A 100 -2.76 -1.71 2.30
CA ASP A 100 -3.25 -1.22 3.60
C ASP A 100 -4.78 -1.23 3.71
N LEU A 101 -5.51 -1.76 2.71
CA LEU A 101 -6.98 -1.66 2.61
C LEU A 101 -7.70 -2.16 3.87
N LEU A 102 -7.16 -3.19 4.51
CA LEU A 102 -7.70 -3.82 5.72
C LEU A 102 -6.85 -3.58 6.98
N LYS A 103 -6.09 -2.49 7.04
CA LYS A 103 -5.16 -2.17 8.14
C LYS A 103 -5.75 -2.36 9.55
N ASN A 104 -7.04 -2.07 9.70
CA ASN A 104 -7.75 -2.14 10.98
C ASN A 104 -8.72 -3.34 11.07
N GLY A 105 -8.65 -4.30 10.15
CA GLY A 105 -9.52 -5.47 10.12
C GLY A 105 -10.99 -5.10 10.13
N LYS A 106 -11.71 -5.50 11.19
CA LYS A 106 -13.13 -5.21 11.43
C LYS A 106 -13.43 -3.74 11.81
N GLY A 107 -12.41 -2.89 11.91
CA GLY A 107 -12.54 -1.46 12.18
C GLY A 107 -11.91 -1.05 13.52
N LEU A 108 -12.18 0.18 13.92
CA LEU A 108 -11.61 0.83 15.11
C LEU A 108 -12.64 0.94 16.23
N GLY A 109 -12.22 0.71 17.47
CA GLY A 109 -13.01 1.01 18.66
C GLY A 109 -12.96 2.50 19.04
N PRO A 110 -13.71 2.92 20.08
CA PRO A 110 -13.80 4.34 20.51
C PRO A 110 -12.46 4.97 20.90
N ASN A 111 -11.46 4.17 21.24
CA ASN A 111 -10.10 4.59 21.58
C ASN A 111 -9.16 4.67 20.36
N GLY A 112 -9.68 4.51 19.15
CA GLY A 112 -8.89 4.52 17.91
C GLY A 112 -7.98 3.30 17.74
N ARG A 113 -8.23 2.20 18.48
CA ARG A 113 -7.48 0.95 18.32
C ARG A 113 -8.28 -0.07 17.47
N PRO A 114 -7.61 -0.94 16.71
CA PRO A 114 -8.27 -2.03 16.01
C PRO A 114 -9.14 -2.87 16.95
N LEU A 115 -10.32 -3.26 16.49
CA LEU A 115 -11.23 -4.17 17.21
C LEU A 115 -10.66 -5.60 17.29
N GLU A 116 -9.77 -5.95 16.36
CA GLU A 116 -9.13 -7.25 16.26
C GLU A 116 -7.65 -7.14 16.63
N SER A 117 -7.21 -7.87 17.65
CA SER A 117 -5.83 -7.85 18.10
C SER A 117 -4.92 -8.50 17.06
N GLY A 118 -3.73 -7.93 16.84
CA GLY A 118 -2.73 -8.47 15.92
C GLY A 118 -3.02 -8.21 14.43
N VAL A 119 -4.25 -7.82 14.05
CA VAL A 119 -4.63 -7.63 12.64
C VAL A 119 -3.74 -6.61 11.94
N THR A 120 -3.32 -5.55 12.62
CA THR A 120 -2.42 -4.54 12.04
C THR A 120 -1.07 -5.13 11.62
N GLY A 121 -0.59 -6.20 12.28
CA GLY A 121 0.67 -6.85 11.93
C GLY A 121 0.58 -7.83 10.74
N THR A 122 -0.62 -8.25 10.35
CA THR A 122 -0.85 -9.27 9.30
C THR A 122 -1.98 -8.88 8.33
N HIS A 123 -2.34 -7.61 8.29
CA HIS A 123 -3.50 -7.15 7.50
C HIS A 123 -3.30 -7.37 6.00
N GLY A 124 -2.07 -7.24 5.48
CA GLY A 124 -1.73 -7.60 4.11
C GLY A 124 -2.05 -9.07 3.80
N VAL A 125 -1.61 -9.99 4.66
CA VAL A 125 -1.93 -11.42 4.56
C VAL A 125 -3.45 -11.65 4.57
N THR A 126 -4.15 -10.96 5.48
CA THR A 126 -5.62 -11.04 5.60
C THR A 126 -6.30 -10.57 4.32
N LEU A 127 -5.81 -9.50 3.70
CA LEU A 127 -6.34 -9.00 2.43
C LEU A 127 -6.08 -9.98 1.29
N ALA A 128 -4.86 -10.49 1.14
CA ALA A 128 -4.54 -11.47 0.09
C ALA A 128 -5.44 -12.72 0.19
N GLN A 129 -5.67 -13.23 1.41
CA GLN A 129 -6.58 -14.35 1.64
C GLN A 129 -8.03 -14.02 1.30
N ARG A 130 -8.50 -12.80 1.59
CA ARG A 130 -9.86 -12.38 1.26
C ARG A 130 -10.09 -12.24 -0.24
N ILE A 131 -9.12 -11.68 -0.96
CA ILE A 131 -9.19 -11.56 -2.42
C ILE A 131 -9.39 -12.96 -3.04
N VAL A 132 -8.64 -13.96 -2.58
CA VAL A 132 -8.80 -15.35 -3.03
C VAL A 132 -10.17 -15.91 -2.65
N SER A 133 -10.66 -15.66 -1.43
CA SER A 133 -11.95 -16.20 -0.97
C SER A 133 -13.18 -15.62 -1.66
N GLU A 134 -13.08 -14.38 -2.16
CA GLU A 134 -14.17 -13.74 -2.93
C GLU A 134 -14.23 -14.23 -4.37
N GLU A 135 -13.29 -15.09 -4.81
CA GLU A 135 -13.22 -15.61 -6.17
C GLU A 135 -13.34 -14.51 -7.23
N LEU A 136 -12.67 -13.37 -7.00
CA LEU A 136 -12.75 -12.22 -7.90
C LEU A 136 -12.23 -12.62 -9.27
N ASP A 137 -13.14 -12.67 -10.24
CA ASP A 137 -12.80 -12.90 -11.63
C ASP A 137 -11.86 -11.79 -12.09
N ASN A 138 -10.69 -12.17 -12.59
CA ASN A 138 -9.69 -11.22 -13.05
C ASN A 138 -8.92 -11.83 -14.21
N GLU A 139 -8.56 -10.97 -15.16
CA GLU A 139 -7.86 -11.37 -16.38
C GLU A 139 -6.33 -11.26 -16.25
N LEU A 140 -5.83 -11.17 -15.01
CA LEU A 140 -4.40 -11.11 -14.75
C LEU A 140 -3.74 -12.46 -15.05
N SER A 141 -2.47 -12.40 -15.47
CA SER A 141 -1.65 -13.61 -15.55
C SER A 141 -1.44 -14.21 -14.16
N LEU A 142 -1.25 -15.53 -14.08
CA LEU A 142 -0.95 -16.20 -12.82
C LEU A 142 0.26 -15.56 -12.11
N GLU A 143 1.31 -15.26 -12.87
CA GLU A 143 2.52 -14.66 -12.30
C GLU A 143 2.27 -13.23 -11.77
N SER A 144 1.42 -12.45 -12.44
CA SER A 144 1.03 -11.12 -11.96
C SER A 144 0.23 -11.22 -10.66
N CYS A 145 -0.71 -12.16 -10.57
CA CYS A 145 -1.45 -12.44 -9.34
C CYS A 145 -0.51 -12.85 -8.21
N GLU A 146 0.41 -13.77 -8.45
CA GLU A 146 1.39 -14.23 -7.47
C GLU A 146 2.24 -13.06 -6.96
N ARG A 147 2.77 -12.21 -7.85
CA ARG A 147 3.57 -11.03 -7.45
C ARG A 147 2.75 -10.02 -6.64
N ILE A 148 1.55 -9.67 -7.10
CA ILE A 148 0.67 -8.74 -6.37
C ILE A 148 0.34 -9.31 -4.98
N PHE A 149 -0.02 -10.59 -4.90
CA PHE A 149 -0.42 -11.20 -3.63
C PHE A 149 0.77 -11.34 -2.67
N ASP A 150 1.95 -11.73 -3.16
CA ASP A 150 3.17 -11.78 -2.36
C ASP A 150 3.57 -10.38 -1.87
N GLY A 151 3.45 -9.36 -2.74
CA GLY A 151 3.68 -7.97 -2.37
C GLY A 151 2.70 -7.47 -1.30
N ILE A 152 1.40 -7.72 -1.47
CA ILE A 152 0.36 -7.35 -0.48
C ILE A 152 0.63 -8.08 0.84
N ALA A 153 0.85 -9.39 0.83
CA ALA A 153 1.05 -10.18 2.04
C ALA A 153 2.36 -9.80 2.77
N GLY A 154 3.41 -9.52 2.00
CA GLY A 154 4.75 -9.25 2.49
C GLY A 154 5.06 -7.80 2.85
N HIS A 155 4.24 -6.82 2.49
CA HIS A 155 4.60 -5.40 2.63
C HIS A 155 4.97 -4.98 4.06
N MET A 156 4.44 -5.64 5.09
CA MET A 156 4.77 -5.36 6.49
C MET A 156 6.23 -5.69 6.83
N GLY A 157 6.88 -6.56 6.05
CA GLY A 157 8.26 -7.04 6.23
C GLY A 157 8.69 -7.18 7.67
N VAL A 158 9.71 -6.46 8.13
CA VAL A 158 10.21 -6.63 9.51
C VAL A 158 9.19 -6.29 10.61
N TRP A 159 8.11 -5.57 10.28
CA TRP A 159 7.04 -5.17 11.20
C TRP A 159 5.87 -6.14 11.28
N THR A 160 5.88 -7.23 10.50
CA THR A 160 4.93 -8.33 10.69
C THR A 160 5.11 -8.98 12.07
N ILE A 161 4.02 -9.46 12.67
CA ILE A 161 4.07 -10.28 13.89
C ILE A 161 4.41 -11.74 13.60
N ASP A 162 4.32 -12.17 12.34
CA ASP A 162 4.66 -13.52 11.90
C ASP A 162 5.77 -13.46 10.83
N PRO A 163 7.03 -13.77 11.21
CA PRO A 163 8.18 -13.71 10.32
C PRO A 163 8.09 -14.57 9.06
N PHE A 164 7.17 -15.55 9.00
CA PHE A 164 6.93 -16.35 7.80
C PHE A 164 6.49 -15.48 6.62
N TYR A 165 5.73 -14.41 6.86
CA TYR A 165 5.24 -13.49 5.82
C TYR A 165 6.20 -12.34 5.51
N ARG A 166 7.48 -12.44 5.88
CA ARG A 166 8.46 -11.45 5.45
C ARG A 166 8.70 -11.58 3.95
N PRO A 167 8.91 -10.46 3.23
CA PRO A 167 9.10 -10.47 1.80
C PRO A 167 10.35 -11.28 1.45
N SER A 168 10.23 -12.18 0.49
CA SER A 168 11.31 -13.05 0.02
C SER A 168 11.69 -12.81 -1.45
N THR A 169 10.83 -12.10 -2.19
CA THR A 169 11.04 -11.74 -3.60
C THR A 169 11.53 -10.30 -3.73
N ALA A 170 12.21 -9.98 -4.83
CA ALA A 170 12.61 -8.60 -5.12
C ALA A 170 11.39 -7.66 -5.21
N PHE A 171 10.29 -8.15 -5.79
CA PHE A 171 9.03 -7.40 -5.89
C PHE A 171 8.45 -7.10 -4.50
N ALA A 172 8.27 -8.10 -3.63
CA ALA A 172 7.72 -7.85 -2.30
C ALA A 172 8.64 -6.96 -1.44
N ASN A 173 9.96 -7.07 -1.62
CA ASN A 173 10.93 -6.17 -0.97
C ASN A 173 10.80 -4.71 -1.46
N LEU A 174 10.55 -4.49 -2.75
CA LEU A 174 10.26 -3.16 -3.30
C LEU A 174 9.00 -2.56 -2.66
N ILE A 175 7.92 -3.35 -2.54
CA ILE A 175 6.66 -2.91 -1.91
C ILE A 175 6.89 -2.52 -0.45
N HIS A 176 7.58 -3.38 0.31
CA HIS A 176 7.95 -3.11 1.69
C HIS A 176 8.77 -1.82 1.83
N LEU A 177 9.75 -1.61 0.94
CA LEU A 177 10.60 -0.42 0.94
C LEU A 177 9.80 0.85 0.60
N ALA A 178 8.89 0.79 -0.37
CA ALA A 178 8.03 1.91 -0.74
C ALA A 178 7.12 2.34 0.43
N ASP A 179 6.46 1.38 1.09
CA ASP A 179 5.65 1.63 2.28
C ASP A 179 6.49 2.20 3.45
N TYR A 180 7.68 1.62 3.67
CA TYR A 180 8.61 2.15 4.67
C TYR A 180 8.99 3.60 4.40
N CYS A 181 9.37 3.95 3.17
CA CYS A 181 9.70 5.31 2.78
C CYS A 181 8.52 6.26 2.97
N ALA A 182 7.30 5.84 2.60
CA ALA A 182 6.08 6.63 2.79
C ALA A 182 5.74 6.87 4.26
N SER A 183 6.14 5.96 5.15
CA SER A 183 5.99 6.18 6.59
C SER A 183 7.05 7.12 7.17
N ARG A 184 8.14 7.48 6.47
CA ARG A 184 9.17 8.34 7.07
C ARG A 184 8.69 9.78 7.23
N LYS A 185 9.13 10.43 8.32
CA LYS A 185 8.78 11.81 8.65
C LYS A 185 9.59 12.83 7.83
N VAL A 186 9.39 12.81 6.52
CA VAL A 186 10.06 13.74 5.59
C VAL A 186 9.66 15.19 5.90
N ASP A 187 8.41 15.42 6.33
CA ASP A 187 7.94 16.75 6.73
C ASP A 187 8.73 17.34 7.92
N ASP A 188 9.04 16.49 8.92
CA ASP A 188 9.76 16.92 10.13
C ASP A 188 11.19 17.38 9.76
N ILE A 189 11.91 16.59 8.95
CA ILE A 189 13.27 16.97 8.51
C ILE A 189 13.22 18.15 7.53
N TYR A 190 12.20 18.25 6.67
CA TYR A 190 12.05 19.39 5.77
C TYR A 190 11.90 20.70 6.56
N ALA A 191 11.09 20.72 7.63
CA ALA A 191 10.94 21.89 8.48
C ALA A 191 12.27 22.33 9.10
N VAL A 192 13.03 21.39 9.68
CA VAL A 192 14.37 21.67 10.23
C VAL A 192 15.31 22.25 9.17
N LEU A 193 15.33 21.65 7.97
CA LEU A 193 16.19 22.11 6.88
C LEU A 193 15.78 23.49 6.31
N GLN A 194 14.53 23.92 6.48
CA GLN A 194 14.14 25.30 6.12
C GLN A 194 14.68 26.31 7.12
N GLU A 195 14.68 25.98 8.42
CA GLU A 195 15.25 26.83 9.47
C GLU A 195 16.77 26.99 9.29
N GLU A 196 17.48 25.92 8.89
CA GLU A 196 18.93 25.97 8.63
C GLU A 196 19.32 26.88 7.45
N LYS A 197 18.43 27.12 6.49
CA LYS A 197 18.71 28.03 5.35
C LYS A 197 18.79 29.50 5.76
N GLU A 198 18.26 29.84 6.93
CA GLU A 198 18.23 31.20 7.44
C GLU A 198 19.47 31.56 8.29
N VAL A 199 20.43 30.63 8.41
CA VAL A 199 21.73 30.77 9.10
C VAL A 199 22.87 30.93 8.11
#